data_AF-G0LFZ5-F1
#
_entry.id   AF-G0LFZ5-F1
#
_cell.length_a   1.000
_cell.length_b   1.000
_cell.length_c   1.000
_cell.angle_alpha   90.00
_cell.angle_beta   90.00
_cell.angle_gamma   90.00
#
_symmetry.space_group_name_H-M   'P 1'
#
loop_
_entity.id
_entity.type
_entity.pdbx_description
1 polymer ?
#
loop_
_entity_poly.entity_id
_entity_poly.type
_entity_poly.pdbx_seq_one_letter_code
_entity_poly.pdbx_strand_id
1 'polypeptide(L)' 'MEKRSDGDPRVLFAMNIILSAVFGTGIIWGLSFIEIATFSLINVVTLTLIIAAVTYAIVM' A
#
# COMPACT_ATOMS: atom_id res chain seq x y z
N MET A 1 -17.77 26.17 -13.49
CA MET A 1 -17.30 24.79 -13.28
C MET A 1 -15.82 24.88 -12.94
N GLU A 2 -15.48 24.81 -11.66
CA GLU A 2 -14.10 24.91 -11.18
C GLU A 2 -13.35 23.64 -11.62
N LYS A 3 -12.32 23.80 -12.46
CA LYS A 3 -11.45 22.67 -12.84
C LYS A 3 -10.56 22.37 -11.64
N ARG A 4 -10.92 21.35 -10.85
CA ARG A 4 -9.96 20.78 -9.90
C ARG A 4 -8.81 20.19 -10.72
N SER A 5 -7.59 20.53 -10.34
CA SER A 5 -6.40 19.87 -10.86
C SER A 5 -6.44 18.42 -10.36
N ASP A 6 -6.55 17.46 -11.28
CA ASP A 6 -6.60 16.02 -10.94
C ASP A 6 -5.27 15.47 -10.38
N GLY A 7 -4.23 16.31 -10.29
CA GLY A 7 -2.89 15.87 -9.92
C GLY A 7 -2.21 15.06 -11.02
N ASP A 8 -0.89 14.93 -10.94
CA ASP A 8 -0.15 14.07 -11.88
C ASP A 8 -0.41 12.59 -11.53
N PRO A 9 -0.96 11.77 -12.45
CA PRO A 9 -1.22 10.35 -12.20
C PRO A 9 0.00 9.56 -11.74
N ARG A 10 1.22 9.96 -12.16
CA ARG A 10 2.47 9.31 -11.76
C ARG A 10 2.75 9.50 -10.28
N VAL A 11 2.47 10.69 -9.74
CA VAL A 11 2.64 11.00 -8.33
C VAL A 11 1.62 10.23 -7.50
N LEU A 12 0.38 10.17 -7.95
CA LEU A 12 -0.66 9.39 -7.28
C LEU A 12 -0.27 7.90 -7.20
N PHE A 13 0.23 7.33 -8.30
CA PHE A 13 0.68 5.95 -8.33
C PHE A 13 1.87 5.70 -7.40
N ALA A 14 2.90 6.55 -7.45
CA ALA A 14 4.04 6.46 -6.55
C ALA A 14 3.62 6.54 -5.07
N MET A 15 2.69 7.45 -4.76
CA MET A 15 2.18 7.58 -3.41
C MET A 15 1.34 6.39 -2.96
N ASN A 16 0.54 5.80 -3.84
CA ASN A 16 -0.18 4.56 -3.53
C ASN A 16 0.78 3.45 -3.09
N ILE A 17 1.90 3.28 -3.81
CA ILE A 17 2.92 2.27 -3.46
C ILE A 17 3.54 2.58 -2.10
N ILE A 18 3.96 3.83 -1.86
CA ILE A 18 4.58 4.24 -0.58
C ILE A 18 3.62 4.02 0.60
N LEU A 19 2.37 4.49 0.47
CA LEU A 19 1.36 4.35 1.52
C LEU A 19 1.01 2.88 1.76
N SER A 20 0.89 2.08 0.70
CA SER A 20 0.68 0.64 0.81
C SER A 20 1.85 -0.06 1.51
N ALA A 21 3.08 0.38 1.28
CA ALA A 21 4.27 -0.17 1.93
C ALA A 21 4.29 0.12 3.43
N VAL A 22 4.00 1.37 3.81
CA VAL A 22 3.90 1.78 5.22
C VAL A 22 2.79 0.99 5.92
N PHE A 23 1.62 0.88 5.29
CA PHE A 23 0.48 0.17 5.85
C PHE A 23 0.72 -1.34 5.94
N GLY A 24 1.22 -1.97 4.88
CA GLY A 24 1.59 -3.38 4.85
C GLY A 24 2.65 -3.75 5.89
N THR A 25 3.63 -2.86 6.10
CA THR A 25 4.62 -3.03 7.19
C THR A 25 3.95 -3.05 8.56
N GLY A 26 3.04 -2.10 8.82
CA GLY A 26 2.27 -2.06 10.07
C GLY A 26 1.43 -3.32 10.31
N ILE A 27 0.79 -3.85 9.26
CA ILE A 27 0.04 -5.11 9.35
C ILE A 27 0.95 -6.29 9.69
N ILE A 28 2.03 -6.51 8.92
CA ILE A 28 2.93 -7.64 9.16
C ILE A 28 3.58 -7.53 10.55
N TRP A 29 3.90 -6.32 11.00
CA TRP A 29 4.37 -6.06 12.36
C TRP A 29 3.34 -6.48 13.40
N GLY A 30 2.08 -6.05 13.25
CA GLY A 30 0.98 -6.45 14.14
C GLY A 30 0.77 -7.97 14.16
N LEU A 31 0.75 -8.61 12.99
CA LEU A 31 0.61 -10.07 12.85
C LEU A 31 1.76 -10.84 13.48
N SER A 32 2.96 -10.26 13.54
CA SER A 32 4.12 -10.89 14.16
C SER A 32 4.03 -10.98 15.68
N PHE A 33 3.33 -10.05 16.36
CA PHE A 33 3.11 -10.12 17.81
C PHE A 33 2.20 -11.27 18.23
N ILE A 34 1.29 -11.66 17.35
CA ILE A 34 0.31 -12.73 17.58
C ILE A 34 0.69 -14.00 16.82
N GLU A 35 1.94 -14.10 16.35
CA GLU A 35 2.52 -15.29 15.71
C GLU A 35 1.77 -15.79 14.46
N ILE A 36 1.00 -14.92 13.79
CA ILE A 36 0.28 -15.28 12.55
C ILE A 36 1.18 -15.21 11.32
N ALA A 37 2.08 -14.21 11.27
CA ALA A 37 2.99 -14.03 10.16
C ALA A 37 4.35 -13.54 10.64
N THR A 38 5.43 -14.09 10.08
CA THR A 38 6.79 -13.64 10.38
C THR A 38 7.04 -12.24 9.81
N PHE A 39 7.66 -11.37 10.60
CA PHE A 39 8.14 -10.09 10.09
C PHE A 39 9.37 -10.29 9.18
N SER A 40 9.13 -10.34 7.88
CA SER A 40 10.16 -10.55 6.85
C SER A 40 9.94 -9.62 5.66
N LEU A 41 11.02 -9.32 4.93
CA LEU A 41 10.95 -8.48 3.72
C LEU A 41 9.98 -9.05 2.68
N ILE A 42 9.99 -10.38 2.49
CA ILE A 42 9.11 -11.05 1.52
C ILE A 42 7.63 -10.84 1.88
N ASN A 43 7.27 -11.02 3.16
CA ASN A 43 5.87 -10.84 3.60
C ASN A 43 5.42 -9.38 3.47
N VAL A 44 6.28 -8.43 3.83
CA VAL A 44 5.98 -6.99 3.70
C VAL A 44 5.79 -6.61 2.23
N VAL A 45 6.70 -7.00 1.34
CA VAL A 45 6.59 -6.70 -0.09
C VAL A 45 5.36 -7.36 -0.71
N THR A 46 5.09 -8.63 -0.37
CA THR A 46 3.92 -9.35 -0.88
C THR A 46 2.63 -8.64 -0.49
N LEU A 47 2.46 -8.31 0.79
CA LEU A 47 1.26 -7.62 1.26
C LEU A 47 1.15 -6.20 0.68
N THR A 48 2.27 -5.48 0.58
CA THR A 48 2.33 -4.15 -0.06
C THR A 48 1.79 -4.21 -1.49
N LEU A 49 2.24 -5.19 -2.29
CA LEU A 49 1.80 -5.33 -3.68
C LEU A 49 0.32 -5.67 -3.77
N ILE A 50 -0.19 -6.53 -2.88
CA ILE A 50 -1.62 -6.87 -2.81
C ILE A 50 -2.44 -5.61 -2.52
N ILE A 51 -2.08 -4.85 -1.49
CA ILE A 51 -2.81 -3.64 -1.09
C ILE A 51 -2.73 -2.59 -2.18
N ALA A 52 -1.56 -2.35 -2.76
CA ALA A 52 -1.39 -1.37 -3.82
C ALA A 52 -2.21 -1.75 -5.07
N ALA A 53 -2.24 -3.02 -5.45
CA ALA A 53 -3.03 -3.51 -6.59
C ALA A 53 -4.53 -3.36 -6.35
N VAL A 54 -5.02 -3.66 -5.14
CA VAL A 54 -6.42 -3.48 -4.77
C VAL A 54 -6.80 -2.00 -4.78
N THR A 55 -5.98 -1.12 -4.18
CA THR A 55 -6.21 0.32 -4.21
C THR A 55 -6.21 0.85 -5.63
N TYR A 56 -5.26 0.41 -6.47
CA TYR A 56 -5.22 0.78 -7.89
C TYR A 56 -6.50 0.36 -8.61
N ALA A 57 -6.98 -0.86 -8.42
CA ALA A 57 -8.16 -1.37 -9.12
C ALA A 57 -9.49 -0.71 -8.69
N ILE A 58 -9.56 -0.19 -7.45
CA ILE A 58 -10.80 0.36 -6.89
C ILE A 58 -10.86 1.89 -7.00
N VAL A 59 -9.73 2.57 -6.78
CA VAL A 59 -9.69 4.03 -6.58
C VAL A 59 -9.17 4.77 -7.81
N MET A 60 -8.18 4.22 -8.51
CA MET A 60 -7.59 4.83 -9.71
C MET A 60 -8.33 4.40 -10.96
#